data_AF-A0A940BFG2-F1
#
_entry.id   AF-A0A940BFG2-F1
#
_cell.length_a   1.000
_cell.length_b   1.000
_cell.length_c   1.000
_cell.angle_alpha   90.00
_cell.angle_beta   90.00
_cell.angle_gamma   90.00
#
_symmetry.space_group_name_H-M   'P 1'
#
loop_
_entity.id
_entity.type
_entity.pdbx_description
1 polymer ?
#
loop_
_entity_poly.entity_id
_entity_poly.type
_entity_poly.pdbx_seq_one_letter_code
_entity_poly.pdbx_strand_id
1 'polypeptide(L)'
;MQQKVIDVLANVIHPAYQENIVRLGLVENLKVEGSRISFQLVFTRKDPLAGSIKEACREALKEAFPQYEVQILELVREKKAKNTNPAELGMEQLEHVGKIIVIASGKGGVGKSTVAVNLAVSLARRGYKVGLADADVYGPSVPKMTGTEGMMPQALEDEEGQQLILPLEKYGVKWMSIGYFASPEQALIWRGPMACNALKQIILQVQWGELDYLLIDLPPGTGDIHITLVNDIPVDGAVIVTTPQAVALADVEKGINMFRNPKIDKHIYGIVENMAWFTPAELPDNRYYIFGKGGSDAIAAKYGIEILARIPLVQSICEKSDDGAPEALDANSVIAKALDNIVF
;
A
#
# COMPACT_ATOMS: atom_id res chain seq x y z
N MET A 1 29.80 -30.70 5.55
CA MET A 1 30.99 -29.82 5.64
C MET A 1 30.63 -28.38 5.33
N GLN A 2 29.97 -28.10 4.19
CA GLN A 2 29.50 -26.76 3.85
C GLN A 2 28.71 -26.06 4.96
N GLN A 3 27.76 -26.74 5.61
CA GLN A 3 27.00 -26.14 6.73
C GLN A 3 27.91 -25.65 7.86
N LYS A 4 28.93 -26.43 8.24
CA LYS A 4 29.89 -26.04 9.29
C LYS A 4 30.71 -24.81 8.88
N VAL A 5 30.98 -24.66 7.60
CA VAL A 5 31.68 -23.47 7.07
C VAL A 5 30.76 -22.25 7.12
N ILE A 6 29.47 -22.41 6.80
CA ILE A 6 28.46 -21.35 6.94
C ILE A 6 28.34 -20.92 8.40
N ASP A 7 28.28 -21.87 9.35
CA ASP A 7 28.16 -21.57 10.78
C ASP A 7 29.37 -20.76 11.30
N VAL A 8 30.58 -21.04 10.80
CA VAL A 8 31.78 -20.25 11.12
C VAL A 8 31.70 -18.85 10.52
N LEU A 9 31.30 -18.73 9.24
CA LEU A 9 31.14 -17.45 8.58
C LEU A 9 30.02 -16.59 9.19
N ALA A 10 29.00 -17.20 9.80
CA ALA A 10 27.94 -16.51 10.51
C ALA A 10 28.41 -15.81 11.79
N ASN A 11 29.64 -16.06 12.26
CA ASN A 11 30.26 -15.33 13.37
C ASN A 11 31.00 -14.06 12.90
N VAL A 12 31.20 -13.89 11.60
CA VAL A 12 31.84 -12.70 11.05
C VAL A 12 30.79 -11.59 10.92
N ILE A 13 31.01 -10.49 11.64
CA ILE A 13 30.09 -9.34 11.70
C ILE A 13 30.58 -8.23 10.78
N HIS A 14 29.65 -7.66 10.01
CA HIS A 14 29.94 -6.48 9.22
C HIS A 14 29.99 -5.23 10.13
N PRO A 15 31.12 -4.51 10.27
CA PRO A 15 31.27 -3.47 11.29
C PRO A 15 30.29 -2.29 11.15
N ALA A 16 29.96 -1.90 9.92
CA ALA A 16 29.01 -0.82 9.66
C ALA A 16 27.54 -1.19 9.91
N TYR A 17 27.14 -2.44 9.63
CA TYR A 17 25.75 -2.89 9.75
C TYR A 17 25.47 -3.62 11.07
N GLN A 18 26.51 -3.96 11.83
CA GLN A 18 26.44 -4.71 13.09
C GLN A 18 25.66 -6.03 13.00
N GLU A 19 25.62 -6.64 11.81
CA GLU A 19 24.91 -7.90 11.52
C GLU A 19 25.87 -8.88 10.82
N ASN A 20 25.56 -10.17 10.89
CA ASN A 20 26.42 -11.20 10.33
C ASN A 20 26.38 -11.24 8.80
N ILE A 21 27.52 -11.56 8.18
CA ILE A 21 27.68 -11.51 6.72
C ILE A 21 26.84 -12.55 5.96
N VAL A 22 26.42 -13.63 6.62
CA VAL A 22 25.57 -14.68 6.03
C VAL A 22 24.12 -14.21 5.93
N ARG A 23 23.60 -13.57 6.99
CA ARG A 23 22.28 -12.95 7.07
C ARG A 23 22.17 -11.75 6.15
N LEU A 24 23.25 -10.98 6.02
CA LEU A 24 23.36 -9.91 5.03
C LEU A 24 23.42 -10.42 3.58
N GLY A 25 23.47 -11.75 3.37
CA GLY A 25 23.50 -12.36 2.04
C GLY A 25 24.79 -12.09 1.28
N LEU A 26 25.89 -11.75 1.95
CA LEU A 26 27.16 -11.39 1.30
C LEU A 26 27.96 -12.62 0.84
N VAL A 27 27.66 -13.80 1.38
CA VAL A 27 28.38 -15.05 1.09
C VAL A 27 27.63 -15.85 0.03
N GLU A 28 28.20 -15.97 -1.17
CA GLU A 28 27.63 -16.74 -2.28
C GLU A 28 28.57 -17.84 -2.78
N ASN A 29 28.01 -18.80 -3.53
CA ASN A 29 28.76 -19.82 -4.26
C ASN A 29 29.77 -20.61 -3.41
N LEU A 30 29.41 -20.92 -2.16
CA LEU A 30 30.24 -21.69 -1.25
C LEU A 30 30.42 -23.13 -1.75
N LYS A 31 31.66 -23.49 -2.11
CA LYS A 31 32.06 -24.83 -2.50
C LYS A 31 33.19 -25.33 -1.61
N VAL A 32 33.07 -26.59 -1.21
CA VAL A 32 34.13 -27.31 -0.49
C VAL A 32 34.51 -28.52 -1.33
N GLU A 33 35.68 -28.45 -1.96
CA GLU A 33 36.17 -29.47 -2.89
C GLU A 33 37.57 -29.92 -2.45
N GLY A 34 37.72 -31.21 -2.14
CA GLY A 34 38.98 -31.76 -1.61
C GLY A 34 39.43 -31.03 -0.35
N SER A 35 40.61 -30.40 -0.41
CA SER A 35 41.20 -29.59 0.66
C SER A 35 41.07 -28.07 0.43
N ARG A 36 40.05 -27.63 -0.33
CA ARG A 36 39.84 -26.21 -0.66
C ARG A 36 38.44 -25.75 -0.30
N ILE A 37 38.33 -24.60 0.35
CA ILE A 37 37.09 -23.87 0.59
C ILE A 37 37.11 -22.65 -0.33
N SER A 38 36.10 -22.51 -1.19
CA SER A 38 35.97 -21.35 -2.07
C SER A 38 34.58 -20.75 -1.98
N PHE A 39 34.50 -19.42 -1.93
CA PHE A 39 33.24 -18.69 -1.96
C PHE A 39 33.46 -17.25 -2.45
N GLN A 40 32.35 -16.59 -2.73
CA GLN A 40 32.30 -15.21 -3.19
C GLN A 40 31.80 -14.32 -2.06
N LEU A 41 32.49 -13.20 -1.83
CA LEU A 41 31.97 -12.08 -1.06
C LEU A 41 31.40 -11.07 -2.04
N VAL A 42 30.08 -10.95 -2.08
CA VAL A 42 29.35 -10.13 -3.05
C VAL A 42 28.84 -8.87 -2.36
N PHE A 43 29.28 -7.71 -2.86
CA PHE A 43 28.86 -6.39 -2.38
C PHE A 43 28.05 -5.68 -3.47
N THR A 44 26.97 -5.00 -3.07
CA THR A 44 26.06 -4.26 -3.97
C THR A 44 26.66 -2.96 -4.52
N ARG A 45 27.68 -2.44 -3.83
CA ARG A 45 28.52 -1.30 -4.22
C ARG A 45 29.90 -1.53 -3.62
N LYS A 46 30.89 -0.73 -4.02
CA LYS A 46 32.23 -0.81 -3.42
C LYS A 46 32.15 -0.51 -1.92
N ASP A 47 32.35 -1.53 -1.09
CA ASP A 47 32.34 -1.39 0.37
C ASP A 47 33.75 -1.02 0.88
N PRO A 48 33.92 0.11 1.59
CA PRO A 48 35.21 0.50 2.16
C PRO A 48 35.82 -0.55 3.12
N LEU A 49 35.00 -1.42 3.69
CA LEU A 49 35.36 -2.46 4.64
C LEU A 49 35.46 -3.85 4.00
N ALA A 50 35.30 -3.99 2.67
CA ALA A 50 35.38 -5.28 2.00
C ALA A 50 36.69 -6.04 2.31
N GLY A 51 37.81 -5.32 2.36
CA GLY A 51 39.11 -5.87 2.71
C GLY A 51 39.17 -6.42 4.14
N SER A 52 38.64 -5.69 5.13
CA SER A 52 38.67 -6.14 6.52
C SER A 52 37.75 -7.34 6.75
N ILE A 53 36.58 -7.37 6.11
CA ILE A 53 35.65 -8.49 6.16
C ILE A 53 36.28 -9.75 5.53
N LYS A 54 36.98 -9.58 4.41
CA LYS A 54 37.68 -10.67 3.74
C LYS A 54 38.76 -11.30 4.61
N GLU A 55 39.55 -10.48 5.31
CA GLU A 55 40.56 -11.00 6.25
C GLU A 55 39.91 -11.68 7.45
N ALA A 56 38.85 -11.11 8.04
CA ALA A 56 38.12 -11.73 9.13
C ALA A 56 37.56 -13.12 8.75
N CYS A 57 37.05 -13.26 7.53
CA CYS A 57 36.62 -14.57 7.00
C CYS A 57 37.77 -15.56 6.88
N ARG A 58 38.96 -15.12 6.41
CA ARG A 58 40.13 -15.99 6.31
C ARG A 58 40.61 -16.45 7.67
N GLU A 59 40.67 -15.56 8.64
CA GLU A 59 41.09 -15.89 10.01
C GLU A 59 40.14 -16.91 10.65
N ALA A 60 38.84 -16.63 10.62
CA ALA A 60 37.82 -17.52 11.19
C ALA A 60 37.86 -18.93 10.56
N LEU A 61 38.02 -19.02 9.24
CA LEU A 61 38.09 -20.30 8.54
C LEU A 61 39.42 -21.03 8.74
N LYS A 62 40.53 -20.30 8.87
CA LYS A 62 41.85 -20.89 9.13
C LYS A 62 41.93 -21.47 10.54
N GLU A 63 41.30 -20.81 11.51
CA GLU A 63 41.20 -21.31 12.89
C GLU A 63 40.35 -22.58 12.97
N ALA A 64 39.18 -22.58 12.32
CA ALA A 64 38.28 -23.73 12.35
C ALA A 64 38.73 -24.90 11.46
N PHE A 65 39.41 -24.62 10.34
CA PHE A 65 39.75 -25.59 9.30
C PHE A 65 41.18 -25.39 8.75
N PRO A 66 42.23 -25.56 9.59
CA PRO A 66 43.62 -25.26 9.22
C PRO A 66 44.18 -26.09 8.05
N GLN A 67 43.57 -27.24 7.77
CA GLN A 67 43.94 -28.14 6.68
C GLN A 67 43.33 -27.76 5.31
N TYR A 68 42.49 -26.72 5.26
CA TYR A 68 41.85 -26.27 4.03
C TYR A 68 42.47 -24.98 3.51
N GLU A 69 42.72 -24.92 2.21
CA GLU A 69 43.08 -23.68 1.52
C GLU A 69 41.83 -22.83 1.28
N VAL A 70 41.84 -21.58 1.74
CA VAL A 70 40.68 -20.67 1.63
C VAL A 70 40.87 -19.70 0.46
N GLN A 71 39.98 -19.79 -0.52
CA GLN A 71 39.91 -18.86 -1.64
C GLN A 71 38.66 -17.98 -1.55
N ILE A 72 38.86 -16.68 -1.37
CA ILE A 72 37.78 -15.70 -1.32
C ILE A 72 37.88 -14.77 -2.51
N LEU A 73 36.86 -14.80 -3.35
CA LEU A 73 36.72 -13.90 -4.48
C LEU A 73 35.80 -12.73 -4.08
N GLU A 74 36.35 -11.52 -4.06
CA GLU A 74 35.57 -10.31 -3.82
C GLU A 74 34.93 -9.86 -5.13
N LEU A 75 33.62 -9.70 -5.12
CA LEU A 75 32.84 -9.23 -6.25
C LEU A 75 32.05 -8.01 -5.82
N VAL A 76 32.28 -6.89 -6.51
CA VAL A 76 31.30 -5.81 -6.52
C VAL A 76 30.36 -6.12 -7.67
N ARG A 77 29.24 -6.78 -7.34
CA ARG A 77 28.11 -6.81 -8.26
C ARG A 77 27.29 -5.61 -7.88
N GLU A 78 27.38 -4.55 -8.67
CA GLU A 78 26.23 -3.66 -8.75
C GLU A 78 25.04 -4.58 -8.97
N LYS A 79 24.16 -4.70 -7.97
CA LYS A 79 22.80 -5.15 -8.26
C LYS A 79 22.36 -4.08 -9.26
N LYS A 80 22.50 -4.37 -10.55
CA LYS A 80 21.42 -4.04 -11.46
C LYS A 80 20.25 -4.63 -10.68
N ALA A 81 19.51 -3.76 -9.99
CA ALA A 81 18.11 -4.04 -9.77
C ALA A 81 17.69 -4.69 -11.08
N LYS A 82 17.13 -5.91 -11.05
CA LYS A 82 16.36 -6.37 -12.21
C LYS A 82 15.63 -5.11 -12.64
N ASN A 83 15.98 -4.59 -13.81
CA ASN A 83 15.29 -3.44 -14.35
C ASN A 83 13.93 -4.04 -14.63
N THR A 84 13.09 -4.20 -13.61
CA THR A 84 11.66 -4.10 -13.77
C THR A 84 11.55 -2.67 -14.24
N ASN A 85 11.59 -2.54 -15.57
CA ASN A 85 10.94 -1.43 -16.20
C ASN A 85 9.61 -1.27 -15.41
N PRO A 86 9.21 -0.08 -14.95
CA PRO A 86 7.90 0.06 -14.31
C PRO A 86 6.74 -0.45 -15.19
N ALA A 87 7.00 -0.66 -16.49
CA ALA A 87 6.16 -1.33 -17.47
C ALA A 87 6.16 -2.88 -17.45
N GLU A 88 7.04 -3.52 -16.69
CA GLU A 88 7.20 -4.97 -16.52
C GLU A 88 6.91 -5.42 -15.07
N LEU A 89 6.20 -4.61 -14.29
CA LEU A 89 5.62 -5.08 -13.03
C LEU A 89 4.53 -6.09 -13.36
N GLY A 90 4.77 -7.36 -13.00
CA GLY A 90 3.79 -8.43 -13.13
C GLY A 90 2.53 -8.14 -12.30
N MET A 91 1.43 -8.77 -12.69
CA MET A 91 0.17 -8.73 -11.93
C MET A 91 0.04 -9.90 -10.94
N GLU A 92 1.11 -10.68 -10.71
CA GLU A 92 1.07 -11.91 -9.91
C GLU A 92 0.49 -11.67 -8.51
N GLN A 93 0.85 -10.53 -7.89
CA GLN A 93 0.37 -10.19 -6.54
C GLN A 93 -1.13 -9.87 -6.48
N LEU A 94 -1.78 -9.69 -7.63
CA LEU A 94 -3.22 -9.44 -7.73
C LEU A 94 -4.01 -10.68 -8.18
N GLU A 95 -3.36 -11.79 -8.54
CA GLU A 95 -4.03 -13.00 -9.05
C GLU A 95 -5.02 -13.62 -8.06
N HIS A 96 -4.77 -13.46 -6.76
CA HIS A 96 -5.61 -13.98 -5.68
C HIS A 96 -6.54 -12.92 -5.06
N VAL A 97 -6.73 -11.79 -5.74
CA VAL A 97 -7.64 -10.73 -5.32
C VAL A 97 -8.96 -10.88 -6.06
N GLY A 98 -10.05 -11.06 -5.32
CA GLY A 98 -11.39 -11.28 -5.87
C GLY A 98 -11.95 -10.06 -6.62
N LYS A 99 -11.98 -8.90 -5.95
CA LYS A 99 -12.46 -7.63 -6.50
C LYS A 99 -11.54 -6.46 -6.18
N ILE A 100 -11.18 -5.69 -7.21
CA ILE A 100 -10.40 -4.45 -7.08
C ILE A 100 -11.30 -3.25 -7.31
N ILE A 101 -11.57 -2.50 -6.24
CA ILE A 101 -12.51 -1.38 -6.24
C ILE A 101 -11.77 -0.08 -5.99
N VAL A 102 -11.90 0.88 -6.91
CA VAL A 102 -11.34 2.22 -6.70
C VAL A 102 -12.34 3.12 -5.97
N ILE A 103 -11.85 3.86 -4.98
CA ILE A 103 -12.61 4.90 -4.28
C ILE A 103 -12.16 6.24 -4.84
N ALA A 104 -13.04 6.89 -5.60
CA ALA A 104 -12.75 8.12 -6.32
C ALA A 104 -13.53 9.31 -5.75
N SER A 105 -12.99 10.51 -5.91
CA SER A 105 -13.70 11.75 -5.61
C SER A 105 -13.30 12.85 -6.57
N GLY A 106 -14.28 13.62 -7.04
CA GLY A 106 -14.01 14.73 -7.95
C GLY A 106 -13.26 15.91 -7.32
N LYS A 107 -13.29 16.06 -5.99
CA LYS A 107 -12.66 17.17 -5.26
C LYS A 107 -12.02 16.70 -3.95
N GLY A 108 -10.96 17.39 -3.53
CA GLY A 108 -10.39 17.23 -2.20
C GLY A 108 -11.35 17.69 -1.08
N GLY A 109 -11.27 17.03 0.08
CA GLY A 109 -12.03 17.42 1.27
C GLY A 109 -13.46 16.87 1.37
N VAL A 110 -13.91 16.01 0.44
CA VAL A 110 -15.22 15.33 0.54
C VAL A 110 -15.23 14.15 1.52
N GLY A 111 -14.09 13.81 2.12
CA GLY A 111 -13.93 12.68 3.04
C GLY A 111 -13.77 11.32 2.35
N LYS A 112 -13.21 11.30 1.13
CA LYS A 112 -12.91 10.07 0.35
C LYS A 112 -12.13 9.04 1.17
N SER A 113 -10.99 9.41 1.72
CA SER A 113 -10.15 8.51 2.53
C SER A 113 -10.86 8.05 3.80
N THR A 114 -11.67 8.92 4.41
CA THR A 114 -12.54 8.56 5.54
C THR A 114 -13.52 7.47 5.16
N VAL A 115 -14.19 7.59 4.03
CA VAL A 115 -15.10 6.55 3.52
C VAL A 115 -14.33 5.28 3.18
N ALA A 116 -13.17 5.38 2.50
CA ALA A 116 -12.36 4.22 2.10
C ALA A 116 -11.90 3.39 3.31
N VAL A 117 -11.32 4.04 4.33
CA VAL A 117 -10.85 3.37 5.56
C VAL A 117 -12.01 2.73 6.32
N ASN A 118 -13.12 3.45 6.51
CA ASN A 118 -14.27 2.93 7.25
C ASN A 118 -15.00 1.81 6.47
N LEU A 119 -15.00 1.85 5.14
CA LEU A 119 -15.53 0.78 4.30
C LEU A 119 -14.66 -0.47 4.42
N ALA A 120 -13.33 -0.33 4.36
CA ALA A 120 -12.40 -1.44 4.52
C ALA A 120 -12.61 -2.16 5.87
N VAL A 121 -12.69 -1.38 6.95
CA VAL A 121 -12.94 -1.91 8.31
C VAL A 121 -14.32 -2.55 8.42
N SER A 122 -15.36 -1.97 7.81
CA SER A 122 -16.71 -2.56 7.83
C SER A 122 -16.77 -3.90 7.09
N LEU A 123 -16.13 -4.01 5.92
CA LEU A 123 -16.01 -5.27 5.17
C LEU A 123 -15.22 -6.32 5.97
N ALA A 124 -14.09 -5.94 6.57
CA ALA A 124 -13.29 -6.85 7.39
C ALA A 124 -14.07 -7.35 8.62
N ARG A 125 -14.84 -6.49 9.30
CA ARG A 125 -15.71 -6.88 10.41
C ARG A 125 -16.77 -7.90 9.98
N ARG A 126 -17.23 -7.83 8.73
CA ARG A 126 -18.19 -8.79 8.14
C ARG A 126 -17.55 -10.11 7.73
N GLY A 127 -16.24 -10.28 7.91
CA GLY A 127 -15.51 -11.52 7.69
C GLY A 127 -14.81 -11.61 6.33
N TYR A 128 -14.84 -10.55 5.52
CA TYR A 128 -14.10 -10.51 4.26
C TYR A 128 -12.60 -10.29 4.49
N LYS A 129 -11.77 -10.87 3.63
CA LYS A 129 -10.34 -10.57 3.55
C LYS A 129 -10.16 -9.27 2.75
N VAL A 130 -9.69 -8.22 3.40
CA VAL A 130 -9.66 -6.87 2.81
C VAL A 130 -8.25 -6.28 2.80
N GLY A 131 -7.87 -5.70 1.67
CA GLY A 131 -6.73 -4.80 1.54
C GLY A 131 -7.18 -3.38 1.21
N LEU A 132 -6.40 -2.39 1.63
CA LEU A 132 -6.54 -1.01 1.20
C LEU A 132 -5.17 -0.44 0.80
N ALA A 133 -5.09 0.06 -0.44
CA ALA A 133 -3.95 0.81 -0.96
C ALA A 133 -4.30 2.30 -1.00
N ASP A 134 -3.58 3.11 -0.22
CA ASP A 134 -3.66 4.57 -0.23
C ASP A 134 -2.75 5.12 -1.33
N ALA A 135 -3.40 5.58 -2.40
CA ALA A 135 -2.76 6.14 -3.58
C ALA A 135 -2.75 7.68 -3.58
N ASP A 136 -3.10 8.34 -2.47
CA ASP A 136 -3.04 9.80 -2.36
C ASP A 136 -1.61 10.28 -2.01
N VAL A 137 -0.79 10.44 -3.05
CA VAL A 137 0.59 10.95 -2.95
C VAL A 137 0.72 12.36 -2.39
N TYR A 138 -0.32 13.18 -2.43
CA TYR A 138 -0.25 14.59 -2.02
C TYR A 138 -0.67 14.81 -0.56
N GLY A 139 -1.46 13.89 -0.01
CA GLY A 139 -1.93 13.97 1.37
C GLY A 139 -2.32 12.59 1.89
N PRO A 140 -1.37 11.65 2.04
CA PRO A 140 -1.67 10.32 2.52
C PRO A 140 -2.21 10.43 3.96
N SER A 141 -3.46 9.99 4.15
CA SER A 141 -4.16 10.11 5.42
C SER A 141 -4.33 8.76 6.12
N VAL A 142 -4.18 7.66 5.40
CA VAL A 142 -4.41 6.30 5.94
C VAL A 142 -3.50 5.96 7.12
N PRO A 143 -2.20 6.31 7.13
CA PRO A 143 -1.34 6.04 8.30
C PRO A 143 -1.88 6.69 9.58
N LYS A 144 -2.33 7.95 9.48
CA LYS A 144 -2.94 8.69 10.58
C LYS A 144 -4.24 8.03 11.04
N MET A 145 -5.15 7.83 10.10
CA MET A 145 -6.49 7.28 10.34
C MET A 145 -6.52 5.88 10.94
N THR A 146 -5.44 5.12 10.75
CA THR A 146 -5.31 3.74 11.26
C THR A 146 -4.36 3.63 12.44
N GLY A 147 -3.74 4.74 12.87
CA GLY A 147 -2.74 4.72 13.95
C GLY A 147 -1.56 3.82 13.60
N THR A 148 -1.09 3.92 12.35
CA THR A 148 0.08 3.22 11.81
C THR A 148 1.18 4.20 11.39
N GLU A 149 1.08 5.47 11.79
CA GLU A 149 2.14 6.47 11.60
C GLU A 149 3.47 5.99 12.20
N GLY A 150 4.56 6.21 11.47
CA GLY A 150 5.91 5.81 11.88
C GLY A 150 6.20 4.31 11.74
N MET A 151 5.21 3.49 11.36
CA MET A 151 5.45 2.10 10.99
C MET A 151 5.99 2.02 9.55
N MET A 152 6.94 1.12 9.32
CA MET A 152 7.47 0.85 7.98
C MET A 152 7.15 -0.60 7.57
N PRO A 153 6.54 -0.80 6.39
CA PRO A 153 6.42 -2.10 5.74
C PRO A 153 7.79 -2.79 5.64
N GLN A 154 7.80 -4.10 5.91
CA GLN A 154 9.00 -4.91 5.69
C GLN A 154 9.11 -5.26 4.21
N ALA A 155 10.34 -5.37 3.72
CA ALA A 155 10.63 -5.93 2.41
C ALA A 155 11.07 -7.38 2.57
N LEU A 156 10.54 -8.26 1.74
CA LEU A 156 10.97 -9.64 1.59
C LEU A 156 11.48 -9.86 0.17
N GLU A 157 12.24 -10.94 -0.02
CA GLU A 157 12.62 -11.44 -1.33
C GLU A 157 11.85 -12.75 -1.55
N ASP A 158 11.12 -12.85 -2.65
CA ASP A 158 10.41 -14.09 -3.00
C ASP A 158 11.37 -15.15 -3.56
N GLU A 159 10.82 -16.32 -3.89
CA GLU A 159 11.60 -17.45 -4.41
C GLU A 159 12.30 -17.14 -5.75
N GLU A 160 11.86 -16.10 -6.46
CA GLU A 160 12.39 -15.65 -7.75
C GLU A 160 13.36 -14.45 -7.64
N GLY A 161 13.67 -14.03 -6.41
CA GLY A 161 14.56 -12.93 -6.12
C GLY A 161 13.93 -11.55 -6.29
N GLN A 162 12.59 -11.46 -6.38
CA GLN A 162 11.87 -10.19 -6.48
C GLN A 162 11.57 -9.65 -5.09
N GLN A 163 11.81 -8.35 -4.92
CA GLN A 163 11.48 -7.66 -3.67
C GLN A 163 9.98 -7.42 -3.59
N LEU A 164 9.36 -7.99 -2.56
CA LEU A 164 7.97 -7.79 -2.20
C LEU A 164 7.86 -6.98 -0.92
N ILE A 165 6.79 -6.20 -0.82
CA ILE A 165 6.46 -5.39 0.35
C ILE A 165 5.39 -6.12 1.14
N LEU A 166 5.64 -6.35 2.43
CA LEU A 166 4.63 -6.86 3.34
C LEU A 166 3.73 -5.69 3.80
N PRO A 167 2.42 -5.72 3.52
CA PRO A 167 1.51 -4.66 3.98
C PRO A 167 1.41 -4.70 5.51
N LEU A 168 1.05 -3.57 6.12
CA LEU A 168 0.77 -3.54 7.56
C LEU A 168 -0.59 -4.15 7.83
N GLU A 169 -0.70 -5.03 8.83
CA GLU A 169 -1.98 -5.63 9.21
C GLU A 169 -2.50 -5.01 10.51
N LYS A 170 -3.69 -4.41 10.45
CA LYS A 170 -4.38 -3.87 11.63
C LYS A 170 -5.89 -3.83 11.37
N TYR A 171 -6.69 -4.02 12.41
CA TYR A 171 -8.16 -3.98 12.32
C TYR A 171 -8.75 -4.96 11.29
N GLY A 172 -8.07 -6.09 11.03
CA GLY A 172 -8.49 -7.09 10.04
C GLY A 172 -8.29 -6.69 8.58
N VAL A 173 -7.55 -5.61 8.32
CA VAL A 173 -7.27 -5.08 6.98
C VAL A 173 -5.76 -5.03 6.74
N LYS A 174 -5.36 -5.34 5.50
CA LYS A 174 -4.00 -5.12 4.99
C LYS A 174 -3.88 -3.69 4.46
N TRP A 175 -3.02 -2.89 5.06
CA TRP A 175 -2.83 -1.48 4.73
C TRP A 175 -1.53 -1.29 3.97
N MET A 176 -1.63 -0.57 2.85
CA MET A 176 -0.48 -0.02 2.16
C MET A 176 -0.70 1.46 1.91
N SER A 177 0.28 2.30 2.22
CA SER A 177 0.23 3.72 1.91
C SER A 177 1.60 4.21 1.47
N ILE A 178 1.60 5.13 0.51
CA ILE A 178 2.81 5.89 0.18
C ILE A 178 3.31 6.72 1.38
N GLY A 179 2.41 7.06 2.31
CA GLY A 179 2.74 7.76 3.55
C GLY A 179 3.68 6.98 4.47
N TYR A 180 3.82 5.65 4.31
CA TYR A 180 4.79 4.87 5.07
C TYR A 180 6.25 5.11 4.65
N PHE A 181 6.46 5.62 3.44
CA PHE A 181 7.79 5.95 2.92
C PHE A 181 8.07 7.46 2.94
N ALA A 182 7.07 8.27 3.30
CA ALA A 182 7.21 9.71 3.44
C ALA A 182 7.69 10.04 4.86
N SER A 183 8.93 10.53 4.97
CA SER A 183 9.39 11.14 6.22
C SER A 183 8.57 12.41 6.49
N PRO A 184 8.01 12.63 7.69
CA PRO A 184 7.18 13.80 8.02
C PRO A 184 7.86 15.15 7.73
N GLU A 185 9.20 15.15 7.73
CA GLU A 185 10.05 16.32 7.56
C GLU A 185 10.45 16.59 6.10
N GLN A 186 10.19 15.64 5.19
CA GLN A 186 10.56 15.75 3.78
C GLN A 186 9.32 15.93 2.91
N ALA A 187 9.14 17.14 2.38
CA ALA A 187 8.22 17.36 1.28
C ALA A 187 8.72 16.59 0.05
N LEU A 188 8.21 15.38 -0.17
CA LEU A 188 8.55 14.60 -1.35
C LEU A 188 7.97 15.29 -2.58
N ILE A 189 8.84 15.81 -3.45
CA ILE A 189 8.44 16.42 -4.72
C ILE A 189 8.23 15.29 -5.73
N TRP A 190 7.04 14.73 -5.76
CA TRP A 190 6.64 13.73 -6.74
C TRP A 190 6.29 14.41 -8.07
N ARG A 191 7.16 14.29 -9.08
CA ARG A 191 6.81 14.69 -10.46
C ARG A 191 5.88 13.62 -11.07
N GLY A 192 4.87 14.02 -11.83
CA GLY A 192 3.76 13.15 -12.30
C GLY A 192 4.14 11.69 -12.67
N PRO A 193 5.09 11.44 -13.57
CA PRO A 193 5.50 10.08 -13.94
C PRO A 193 6.10 9.27 -12.78
N MET A 194 6.83 9.90 -11.85
CA MET A 194 7.36 9.24 -10.67
C MET A 194 6.23 8.87 -9.68
N ALA A 195 5.24 9.76 -9.53
CA ALA A 195 4.07 9.48 -8.70
C ALA A 195 3.31 8.25 -9.22
N CYS A 196 2.99 8.23 -10.52
CA CYS A 196 2.31 7.08 -11.13
C CYS A 196 3.08 5.77 -10.93
N ASN A 197 4.41 5.79 -11.12
CA ASN A 197 5.22 4.58 -10.96
C ASN A 197 5.25 4.07 -9.52
N ALA A 198 5.40 4.95 -8.52
CA ALA A 198 5.34 4.51 -7.13
C ALA A 198 3.96 4.01 -6.74
N LEU A 199 2.90 4.65 -7.25
CA LEU A 199 1.52 4.19 -7.02
C LEU A 199 1.29 2.78 -7.60
N LYS A 200 1.85 2.48 -8.77
CA LYS A 200 1.86 1.11 -9.28
C LYS A 200 2.64 0.16 -8.38
N GLN A 201 3.82 0.55 -7.91
CA GLN A 201 4.66 -0.31 -7.06
C GLN A 201 3.97 -0.67 -5.74
N ILE A 202 3.33 0.30 -5.06
CA ILE A 202 2.61 0.03 -3.81
C ILE A 202 1.34 -0.81 -4.00
N ILE A 203 0.94 -1.12 -5.23
CA ILE A 203 -0.19 -2.00 -5.53
C ILE A 203 0.30 -3.35 -6.07
N LEU A 204 1.26 -3.34 -6.99
CA LEU A 204 1.73 -4.53 -7.71
C LEU A 204 2.87 -5.28 -7.00
N GLN A 205 3.62 -4.62 -6.11
CA GLN A 205 4.74 -5.26 -5.38
C GLN A 205 4.41 -5.55 -3.92
N VAL A 206 3.14 -5.44 -3.52
CA VAL A 206 2.69 -5.77 -2.17
C VAL A 206 2.21 -7.21 -2.14
N GLN A 207 2.67 -7.97 -1.16
CA GLN A 207 2.19 -9.33 -0.93
C GLN A 207 0.81 -9.31 -0.27
N TRP A 208 -0.22 -9.05 -1.08
CA TRP A 208 -1.61 -9.02 -0.62
C TRP A 208 -2.10 -10.39 -0.16
N GLY A 209 -1.62 -11.47 -0.78
CA GLY A 209 -2.14 -12.82 -0.56
C GLY A 209 -3.59 -12.94 -1.05
N GLU A 210 -4.36 -13.83 -0.43
CA GLU A 210 -5.78 -13.99 -0.77
C GLU A 210 -6.60 -12.84 -0.20
N LEU A 211 -7.31 -12.10 -1.06
CA LEU A 211 -8.24 -11.03 -0.68
C LEU A 211 -9.58 -11.22 -1.38
N ASP A 212 -10.68 -10.96 -0.68
CA ASP A 212 -12.00 -10.81 -1.31
C ASP A 212 -12.09 -9.43 -1.98
N TYR A 213 -11.58 -8.39 -1.29
CA TYR A 213 -11.63 -7.01 -1.76
C TYR A 213 -10.28 -6.29 -1.59
N LEU A 214 -9.80 -5.66 -2.65
CA LEU A 214 -8.74 -4.64 -2.60
C LEU A 214 -9.34 -3.28 -2.92
N LEU A 215 -9.36 -2.39 -1.94
CA LEU A 215 -9.80 -1.01 -2.10
C LEU A 215 -8.61 -0.12 -2.45
N ILE A 216 -8.75 0.76 -3.43
CA ILE A 216 -7.72 1.73 -3.81
C ILE A 216 -8.25 3.13 -3.57
N ASP A 217 -7.68 3.84 -2.59
CA ASP A 217 -8.01 5.23 -2.30
C ASP A 217 -7.26 6.17 -3.24
N LEU A 218 -7.91 6.62 -4.31
CA LEU A 218 -7.29 7.44 -5.37
C LEU A 218 -7.00 8.87 -4.88
N PRO A 219 -6.05 9.61 -5.47
CA PRO A 219 -5.89 11.05 -5.18
C PRO A 219 -7.16 11.83 -5.59
N PRO A 220 -7.39 13.06 -5.10
CA PRO A 220 -8.56 13.84 -5.54
C PRO A 220 -8.50 14.22 -7.03
N GLY A 221 -9.67 14.43 -7.64
CA GLY A 221 -9.81 14.92 -9.01
C GLY A 221 -10.05 13.80 -10.03
N THR A 222 -9.81 14.12 -11.31
CA THR A 222 -9.96 13.20 -12.45
C THR A 222 -8.79 13.37 -13.43
N GLY A 223 -7.60 13.63 -12.90
CA GLY A 223 -6.39 13.89 -13.69
C GLY A 223 -5.71 12.61 -14.20
N ASP A 224 -4.61 12.76 -14.95
CA ASP A 224 -3.92 11.67 -15.64
C ASP A 224 -3.46 10.51 -14.74
N ILE A 225 -3.20 10.77 -13.45
CA ILE A 225 -2.85 9.73 -12.46
C ILE A 225 -3.98 8.70 -12.34
N HIS A 226 -5.24 9.15 -12.37
CA HIS A 226 -6.41 8.27 -12.29
C HIS A 226 -6.51 7.37 -13.51
N ILE A 227 -6.40 7.96 -14.70
CA ILE A 227 -6.50 7.24 -15.97
C ILE A 227 -5.38 6.21 -16.08
N THR A 228 -4.16 6.58 -15.70
CA THR A 228 -3.00 5.69 -15.72
C THR A 228 -3.23 4.50 -14.79
N LEU A 229 -3.55 4.73 -13.51
CA LEU A 229 -3.79 3.64 -12.55
C LEU A 229 -4.92 2.70 -12.97
N VAL A 230 -6.03 3.24 -13.46
CA VAL A 230 -7.20 2.42 -13.86
C VAL A 230 -6.93 1.60 -15.13
N ASN A 231 -6.02 2.06 -16.00
CA ASN A 231 -5.61 1.31 -17.19
C ASN A 231 -4.56 0.24 -16.87
N ASP A 232 -3.65 0.53 -15.95
CA ASP A 232 -2.52 -0.34 -15.62
C ASP A 232 -2.85 -1.41 -14.58
N ILE A 233 -3.93 -1.24 -13.82
CA ILE A 233 -4.38 -2.17 -12.78
C ILE A 233 -5.73 -2.75 -13.24
N PRO A 234 -5.98 -4.06 -13.07
CA PRO A 234 -7.24 -4.70 -13.44
C PRO A 234 -8.38 -4.34 -12.49
N VAL A 235 -8.78 -3.06 -12.48
CA VAL A 235 -9.88 -2.54 -11.67
C VAL A 235 -11.23 -3.10 -12.16
N ASP A 236 -12.06 -3.61 -11.24
CA ASP A 236 -13.42 -4.08 -11.53
C ASP A 236 -14.42 -2.94 -11.64
N GLY A 237 -14.25 -1.90 -10.82
CA GLY A 237 -15.13 -0.75 -10.84
C GLY A 237 -14.82 0.27 -9.76
N ALA A 238 -15.70 1.27 -9.66
CA ALA A 238 -15.50 2.45 -8.83
C ALA A 238 -16.67 2.73 -7.89
N VAL A 239 -16.35 3.26 -6.72
CA VAL A 239 -17.28 3.97 -5.83
C VAL A 239 -16.91 5.45 -5.85
N ILE A 240 -17.91 6.31 -6.07
CA ILE A 240 -17.68 7.76 -6.13
C ILE A 240 -18.14 8.40 -4.82
N VAL A 241 -17.22 9.08 -4.13
CA VAL A 241 -17.49 9.81 -2.90
C VAL A 241 -17.71 11.29 -3.22
N THR A 242 -18.77 11.87 -2.66
CA THR A 242 -19.11 13.29 -2.84
C THR A 242 -19.77 13.88 -1.59
N THR A 243 -20.08 15.17 -1.63
CA THR A 243 -20.96 15.86 -0.68
C THR A 243 -22.16 16.48 -1.41
N PRO A 244 -23.25 16.86 -0.70
CA PRO A 244 -24.42 17.47 -1.34
C PRO A 244 -24.16 18.84 -1.99
N GLN A 245 -22.98 19.44 -1.81
CA GLN A 245 -22.67 20.78 -2.32
C GLN A 245 -22.68 20.80 -3.85
N ALA A 246 -23.40 21.76 -4.44
CA ALA A 246 -23.50 21.89 -5.89
C ALA A 246 -22.14 21.98 -6.62
N VAL A 247 -21.12 22.58 -5.99
CA VAL A 247 -19.77 22.66 -6.55
C VAL A 247 -19.10 21.29 -6.64
N ALA A 248 -19.33 20.39 -5.69
CA ALA A 248 -18.78 19.04 -5.71
C ALA A 248 -19.47 18.16 -6.78
N LEU A 249 -20.73 18.43 -7.10
CA LEU A 249 -21.53 17.67 -8.07
C LEU A 249 -20.96 17.74 -9.51
N ALA A 250 -20.43 18.89 -9.91
CA ALA A 250 -19.78 19.03 -11.21
C ALA A 250 -18.56 18.10 -11.35
N ASP A 251 -17.84 17.86 -10.25
CA ASP A 251 -16.69 16.97 -10.26
C ASP A 251 -17.08 15.48 -10.16
N VAL A 252 -18.23 15.17 -9.56
CA VAL A 252 -18.84 13.82 -9.65
C VAL A 252 -19.15 13.47 -11.09
N GLU A 253 -19.75 14.40 -11.84
CA GLU A 253 -20.07 14.18 -13.26
C GLU A 253 -18.82 13.91 -14.10
N LYS A 254 -17.72 14.64 -13.85
CA LYS A 254 -16.42 14.33 -14.48
C LYS A 254 -15.92 12.94 -14.12
N GLY A 255 -16.02 12.53 -12.85
CA GLY A 255 -15.63 11.20 -12.39
C GLY A 255 -16.42 10.10 -13.08
N ILE A 256 -17.75 10.25 -13.18
CA ILE A 256 -18.63 9.31 -13.90
C ILE A 256 -18.21 9.20 -15.36
N ASN A 257 -18.01 10.34 -16.03
CA ASN A 257 -17.63 10.38 -17.44
C ASN A 257 -16.24 9.79 -17.69
N MET A 258 -15.31 9.89 -16.73
CA MET A 258 -14.01 9.23 -16.81
C MET A 258 -14.18 7.70 -16.81
N PHE A 259 -14.88 7.12 -15.83
CA PHE A 259 -15.05 5.67 -15.76
C PHE A 259 -15.89 5.09 -16.90
N ARG A 260 -16.86 5.85 -17.42
CA ARG A 260 -17.67 5.48 -18.60
C ARG A 260 -17.00 5.79 -19.93
N ASN A 261 -15.81 6.40 -19.92
CA ASN A 261 -15.09 6.66 -21.17
C ASN A 261 -14.85 5.32 -21.88
N PRO A 262 -15.09 5.19 -23.20
CA PRO A 262 -14.91 3.92 -23.90
C PRO A 262 -13.50 3.32 -23.83
N LYS A 263 -12.48 4.12 -23.48
CA LYS A 263 -11.11 3.66 -23.27
C LYS A 263 -10.87 3.05 -21.88
N ILE A 264 -11.73 3.36 -20.93
CA ILE A 264 -11.66 2.92 -19.53
C ILE A 264 -12.73 1.86 -19.25
N ASP A 265 -13.98 2.17 -19.59
CA ASP A 265 -15.16 1.29 -19.54
C ASP A 265 -15.24 0.43 -18.27
N LYS A 266 -15.26 1.10 -17.11
CA LYS A 266 -15.35 0.44 -15.80
C LYS A 266 -16.72 0.64 -15.17
N HIS A 267 -17.17 -0.38 -14.44
CA HIS A 267 -18.42 -0.32 -13.71
C HIS A 267 -18.36 0.73 -12.59
N ILE A 268 -19.48 1.41 -12.34
CA ILE A 268 -19.62 2.31 -11.19
C ILE A 268 -20.65 1.65 -10.28
N TYR A 269 -20.17 1.08 -9.16
CA TYR A 269 -21.02 0.40 -8.18
C TYR A 269 -21.99 1.37 -7.50
N GLY A 270 -21.56 2.63 -7.32
CA GLY A 270 -22.48 3.68 -6.91
C GLY A 270 -21.80 4.90 -6.30
N ILE A 271 -22.64 5.75 -5.70
CA ILE A 271 -22.26 7.00 -5.08
C ILE A 271 -22.43 6.90 -3.57
N VAL A 272 -21.41 7.34 -2.83
CA VAL A 272 -21.51 7.59 -1.39
C VAL A 272 -21.59 9.11 -1.17
N GLU A 273 -22.72 9.58 -0.66
CA GLU A 273 -22.91 10.99 -0.30
C GLU A 273 -22.49 11.18 1.16
N ASN A 274 -21.28 11.68 1.36
CA ASN A 274 -20.74 11.99 2.68
C ASN A 274 -21.19 13.37 3.16
N MET A 275 -21.15 13.60 4.48
CA MET A 275 -21.58 14.83 5.13
C MET A 275 -23.00 15.27 4.70
N ALA A 276 -23.89 14.29 4.52
CA ALA A 276 -25.21 14.49 3.91
C ALA A 276 -26.16 15.32 4.78
N TRP A 277 -26.04 15.21 6.10
CA TRP A 277 -26.74 16.05 7.08
C TRP A 277 -26.01 16.01 8.42
N PHE A 278 -26.37 16.92 9.33
CA PHE A 278 -25.95 16.91 10.73
C PHE A 278 -27.16 16.74 11.64
N THR A 279 -27.01 16.00 12.72
CA THR A 279 -28.04 15.82 13.77
C THR A 279 -27.42 16.16 15.12
N PRO A 280 -27.88 17.23 15.79
CA PRO A 280 -27.40 17.59 17.13
C PRO A 280 -27.83 16.53 18.15
N ALA A 281 -26.98 16.28 19.14
CA ALA A 281 -27.23 15.26 20.16
C ALA A 281 -28.46 15.59 21.01
N GLU A 282 -28.72 16.88 21.25
CA GLU A 282 -29.85 17.39 22.00
C GLU A 282 -31.18 17.33 21.22
N LEU A 283 -31.16 17.16 19.89
CA LEU A 283 -32.34 17.10 19.02
C LEU A 283 -32.20 15.97 17.99
N PRO A 284 -32.33 14.69 18.41
CA PRO A 284 -31.99 13.52 17.58
C PRO A 284 -32.89 13.34 16.34
N ASP A 285 -34.10 13.91 16.35
CA ASP A 285 -35.04 13.82 15.22
C ASP A 285 -34.78 14.90 14.15
N ASN A 286 -33.92 15.89 14.44
CA ASN A 286 -33.65 16.97 13.51
C ASN A 286 -32.49 16.63 12.56
N ARG A 287 -32.65 17.01 11.30
CA ARG A 287 -31.59 16.91 10.28
C ARG A 287 -31.32 18.28 9.67
N TYR A 288 -30.10 18.76 9.85
CA TYR A 288 -29.61 20.01 9.29
C TYR A 288 -28.77 19.72 8.06
N TYR A 289 -29.22 20.19 6.91
CA TYR A 289 -28.56 19.99 5.62
C TYR A 289 -27.55 21.11 5.36
N ILE A 290 -26.47 21.14 6.15
CA ILE A 290 -25.45 22.21 6.15
C ILE A 290 -24.89 22.45 4.73
N PHE A 291 -24.72 21.38 3.97
CA PHE A 291 -24.11 21.40 2.65
C PHE A 291 -25.11 21.25 1.49
N GLY A 292 -26.41 21.29 1.78
CA GLY A 292 -27.47 20.99 0.83
C GLY A 292 -28.07 19.60 1.04
N LYS A 293 -29.14 19.30 0.30
CA LYS A 293 -29.93 18.06 0.44
C LYS A 293 -30.09 17.39 -0.91
N GLY A 294 -29.74 16.10 -0.98
CA GLY A 294 -29.96 15.27 -2.17
C GLY A 294 -29.18 15.76 -3.38
N GLY A 295 -27.96 16.25 -3.19
CA GLY A 295 -27.13 16.77 -4.28
C GLY A 295 -26.83 15.68 -5.31
N SER A 296 -26.59 14.45 -4.84
CA SER A 296 -26.33 13.30 -5.70
C SER A 296 -27.57 12.74 -6.43
N ASP A 297 -28.79 13.08 -6.01
CA ASP A 297 -30.03 12.44 -6.49
C ASP A 297 -30.26 12.67 -7.98
N ALA A 298 -30.09 13.92 -8.43
CA ALA A 298 -30.26 14.27 -9.83
C ALA A 298 -29.22 13.59 -10.73
N ILE A 299 -27.97 13.48 -10.26
CA ILE A 299 -26.88 12.83 -11.00
C ILE A 299 -27.07 11.30 -11.02
N ALA A 300 -27.40 10.71 -9.88
CA ALA A 300 -27.72 9.29 -9.76
C ALA A 300 -28.84 8.90 -10.74
N ALA A 301 -29.92 9.67 -10.78
CA ALA A 301 -31.02 9.45 -11.72
C ALA A 301 -30.61 9.69 -13.18
N LYS A 302 -29.88 10.78 -13.48
CA LYS A 302 -29.43 11.11 -14.84
C LYS A 302 -28.54 10.02 -15.44
N TYR A 303 -27.65 9.44 -14.64
CA TYR A 303 -26.70 8.45 -15.09
C TYR A 303 -27.13 7.01 -14.82
N GLY A 304 -28.21 6.78 -14.08
CA GLY A 304 -28.66 5.43 -13.69
C GLY A 304 -27.65 4.74 -12.76
N ILE A 305 -27.18 5.47 -11.74
CA ILE A 305 -26.19 5.00 -10.76
C ILE A 305 -26.85 4.96 -9.38
N GLU A 306 -26.62 3.91 -8.61
CA GLU A 306 -27.17 3.76 -7.26
C GLU A 306 -26.48 4.67 -6.24
N ILE A 307 -27.24 5.17 -5.26
CA ILE A 307 -26.67 5.81 -4.06
C ILE A 307 -26.50 4.72 -3.00
N LEU A 308 -25.26 4.28 -2.80
CA LEU A 308 -24.92 3.18 -1.89
C LEU A 308 -25.16 3.55 -0.43
N ALA A 309 -24.82 4.79 -0.07
CA ALA A 309 -24.95 5.28 1.29
C ALA A 309 -25.04 6.80 1.33
N ARG A 310 -25.70 7.29 2.39
CA ARG A 310 -25.63 8.69 2.82
C ARG A 310 -25.14 8.75 4.25
N ILE A 311 -23.99 9.38 4.47
CA ILE A 311 -23.31 9.41 5.77
C ILE A 311 -23.50 10.80 6.38
N PRO A 312 -24.03 10.91 7.62
CA PRO A 312 -24.12 12.19 8.29
C PRO A 312 -22.73 12.73 8.68
N LEU A 313 -22.65 14.04 8.85
CA LEU A 313 -21.55 14.69 9.52
C LEU A 313 -21.64 14.38 11.02
N VAL A 314 -20.69 13.60 11.53
CA VAL A 314 -20.61 13.22 12.94
C VAL A 314 -19.21 13.57 13.46
N GLN A 315 -19.15 14.28 14.58
CA GLN A 315 -17.90 14.72 15.20
C GLN A 315 -16.96 13.55 15.52
N SER A 316 -17.51 12.45 16.06
CA SER A 316 -16.73 11.30 16.48
C SER A 316 -15.96 10.64 15.34
N ILE A 317 -16.43 10.74 14.09
CA ILE A 317 -15.70 10.25 12.91
C ILE A 317 -14.36 10.97 12.77
N CYS A 318 -14.33 12.29 13.02
CA CYS A 318 -13.09 13.06 12.99
C CYS A 318 -12.16 12.66 14.14
N GLU A 319 -12.66 12.71 15.37
CA GLU A 319 -11.88 12.41 16.58
C GLU A 319 -11.25 11.01 16.51
N LYS A 320 -12.05 10.00 16.17
CA LYS A 320 -11.58 8.63 16.03
C LYS A 320 -10.59 8.42 14.89
N SER A 321 -10.72 9.18 13.79
CA SER A 321 -9.73 9.18 12.72
C SER A 321 -8.41 9.79 13.18
N ASP A 322 -8.45 10.88 13.95
CA ASP A 322 -7.26 11.53 14.49
C ASP A 322 -6.54 10.67 15.56
N ASP A 323 -7.32 9.88 16.31
CA ASP A 323 -6.83 8.89 17.28
C ASP A 323 -6.31 7.60 16.63
N GLY A 324 -6.47 7.43 15.31
CA GLY A 324 -6.01 6.25 14.59
C GLY A 324 -6.85 4.99 14.83
N ALA A 325 -8.12 5.15 15.20
CA ALA A 325 -9.06 4.08 15.50
C ALA A 325 -10.37 4.30 14.72
N PRO A 326 -10.47 3.87 13.45
CA PRO A 326 -11.61 4.18 12.58
C PRO A 326 -12.96 3.97 13.25
N GLU A 327 -13.90 4.90 13.06
CA GLU A 327 -15.23 4.85 13.70
C GLU A 327 -15.99 3.56 13.39
N ALA A 328 -15.81 3.02 12.19
CA ALA A 328 -16.35 1.74 11.78
C ALA A 328 -15.81 0.53 12.55
N LEU A 329 -14.91 0.68 13.54
CA LEU A 329 -14.63 -0.38 14.51
C LEU A 329 -15.85 -0.67 15.38
N ASP A 330 -16.66 0.35 15.70
CA ASP A 330 -17.93 0.18 16.40
C ASP A 330 -19.04 -0.12 15.40
N ALA A 331 -19.58 -1.34 15.45
CA ALA A 331 -20.70 -1.80 14.62
C ALA A 331 -22.00 -1.01 14.86
N ASN A 332 -22.11 -0.33 16.01
CA ASN A 332 -23.26 0.49 16.30
C ASN A 332 -23.14 1.92 15.77
N SER A 333 -21.95 2.33 15.34
CA SER A 333 -21.71 3.67 14.79
C SER A 333 -22.54 3.90 13.53
N VAL A 334 -22.85 5.17 13.28
CA VAL A 334 -23.70 5.54 12.13
C VAL A 334 -23.00 5.23 10.80
N ILE A 335 -21.69 5.43 10.72
CA ILE A 335 -20.92 5.13 9.52
C ILE A 335 -20.81 3.62 9.25
N ALA A 336 -20.62 2.80 10.29
CA ALA A 336 -20.63 1.34 10.16
C ALA A 336 -21.95 0.86 9.56
N LYS A 337 -23.09 1.27 10.15
CA LYS A 337 -24.43 0.89 9.67
C LYS A 337 -24.71 1.35 8.24
N ALA A 338 -24.20 2.52 7.86
CA ALA A 338 -24.35 3.05 6.51
C ALA A 338 -23.54 2.25 5.47
N LEU A 339 -22.37 1.75 5.85
CA LEU A 339 -21.44 1.03 4.95
C LEU A 339 -21.63 -0.50 4.99
N ASP A 340 -22.23 -1.05 6.04
CA ASP A 340 -22.43 -2.50 6.22
C ASP A 340 -23.32 -3.14 5.15
N ASN A 341 -24.10 -2.37 4.38
CA ASN A 341 -24.90 -2.89 3.28
C ASN A 341 -24.13 -2.92 1.96
N ILE A 342 -22.96 -2.29 1.89
CA ILE A 342 -22.15 -2.24 0.67
C ILE A 342 -21.39 -3.56 0.54
N VAL A 343 -21.63 -4.27 -0.57
CA VAL A 343 -20.94 -5.48 -1.02
C VAL A 343 -20.82 -5.37 -2.53
N PHE A 344 -19.70 -5.79 -3.10
CA PHE A 344 -19.43 -5.69 -4.54
C PHE A 344 -19.40 -7.06 -5.20
#